data_AF-A0A661TWY3-F1
#
_entry.id   AF-A0A661TWY3-F1
#
_cell.length_a   1.000
_cell.length_b   1.000
_cell.length_c   1.000
_cell.angle_alpha   90.00
_cell.angle_beta   90.00
_cell.angle_gamma   90.00
#
_symmetry.space_group_name_H-M   'P 1'
#
loop_
_entity.id
_entity.type
_entity.pdbx_description
1 polymer ?
#
loop_
_entity_poly.entity_id
_entity_poly.type
_entity_poly.pdbx_seq_one_letter_code
_entity_poly.pdbx_strand_id
1 'polypeptide(L)'
;MYRFIMSLMLVLPVSVFSALNYLQEDITNDTTWTIQDSPVYIYGNITVKNGATLTIMSGVEVYFMLVEGDGGFREGSELYIADGKLIAEGTQLLPVIFTSGGDIRSDGGWGCIAVEDDSVVNLNHCVI
;
A
#
# COMPACT_ATOMS: atom_id res chain seq x y z
N MET A 1 -18.81 -17.33 55.59
CA MET A 1 -17.89 -18.08 54.71
C MET A 1 -18.24 -17.72 53.26
N TYR A 2 -17.67 -16.64 52.72
CA TYR A 2 -17.92 -16.22 51.33
C TYR A 2 -17.03 -17.03 50.38
N ARG A 3 -17.63 -17.74 49.43
CA ARG A 3 -16.92 -18.50 48.39
C ARG A 3 -16.82 -17.62 47.15
N PHE A 4 -15.62 -17.18 46.80
CA PHE A 4 -15.31 -16.53 45.53
C PHE A 4 -15.34 -17.58 44.41
N ILE A 5 -16.22 -17.41 43.42
CA ILE A 5 -16.16 -18.19 42.16
C ILE A 5 -15.34 -17.35 41.18
N MET A 6 -14.13 -17.83 40.87
CA MET A 6 -13.23 -17.25 39.90
C MET A 6 -13.67 -17.74 38.51
N SER A 7 -14.44 -16.93 37.79
CA SER A 7 -14.90 -17.26 36.44
C SER A 7 -13.71 -17.17 35.48
N LEU A 8 -13.35 -18.28 34.85
CA LEU A 8 -12.34 -18.36 33.81
C LEU A 8 -12.93 -17.75 32.53
N MET A 9 -12.58 -16.51 32.20
CA MET A 9 -12.89 -15.95 30.88
C MET A 9 -12.01 -16.65 29.84
N LEU A 10 -12.63 -17.48 29.01
CA LEU A 10 -12.03 -18.03 27.81
C LEU A 10 -11.81 -16.87 26.82
N VAL A 11 -10.59 -16.34 26.76
CA VAL A 11 -10.19 -15.43 25.69
C VAL A 11 -9.90 -16.30 24.47
N LEU A 12 -10.90 -16.47 23.61
CA LEU A 12 -10.67 -17.05 22.29
C LEU A 12 -9.71 -16.11 21.55
N PRO A 13 -8.65 -16.61 20.89
CA PRO A 13 -7.85 -15.77 20.02
C PRO A 13 -8.79 -15.18 18.97
N VAL A 14 -8.93 -13.86 18.96
CA VAL A 14 -9.57 -13.18 17.84
C VAL A 14 -8.65 -13.46 16.66
N SER A 15 -9.06 -14.36 15.78
CA SER A 15 -8.41 -14.54 14.49
C SER A 15 -8.51 -13.18 13.78
N VAL A 16 -7.41 -12.44 13.73
CA VAL A 16 -7.33 -11.22 12.94
C VAL A 16 -7.39 -11.68 11.49
N PHE A 17 -8.57 -11.60 10.89
CA PHE A 17 -8.70 -11.79 9.46
C PHE A 17 -8.03 -10.58 8.82
N SER A 18 -6.82 -10.74 8.30
CA SER A 18 -6.28 -9.75 7.36
C SER A 18 -7.13 -9.89 6.10
N ALA A 19 -8.10 -8.99 5.94
CA ALA A 19 -8.67 -8.77 4.63
C ALA A 19 -7.52 -8.30 3.73
N LEU A 20 -7.40 -8.87 2.53
CA LEU A 20 -6.43 -8.36 1.55
C LEU A 20 -6.68 -6.85 1.39
N ASN A 21 -5.64 -6.04 1.63
CA ASN A 21 -5.68 -4.59 1.51
C ASN A 21 -5.64 -4.18 0.03
N TYR A 22 -6.72 -4.49 -0.71
CA TYR A 22 -6.91 -3.99 -2.06
C TYR A 22 -7.38 -2.55 -2.02
N LEU A 23 -6.51 -1.64 -2.44
CA LEU A 23 -6.85 -0.25 -2.65
C LEU A 23 -7.38 -0.08 -4.07
N GLN A 24 -8.52 0.60 -4.20
CA GLN A 24 -9.21 0.89 -5.46
C GLN A 24 -9.71 2.34 -5.51
N GLU A 25 -9.46 3.13 -4.48
CA GLU A 25 -9.95 4.48 -4.32
C GLU A 25 -8.78 5.46 -4.19
N ASP A 26 -8.98 6.68 -4.70
CA ASP A 26 -8.00 7.75 -4.61
C ASP A 26 -7.70 8.16 -3.16
N ILE A 27 -6.45 8.52 -2.94
CA ILE A 27 -5.96 9.05 -1.67
C ILE A 27 -6.14 10.56 -1.70
N THR A 28 -7.16 11.03 -0.99
CA THR A 28 -7.55 12.45 -0.92
C THR A 28 -7.29 13.09 0.45
N ASN A 29 -6.81 12.30 1.41
CA ASN A 29 -6.37 12.76 2.73
C ASN A 29 -5.03 12.11 3.07
N ASP A 30 -4.27 12.75 3.95
CA ASP A 30 -2.99 12.21 4.42
C ASP A 30 -3.17 10.77 4.93
N THR A 31 -2.37 9.88 4.37
CA THR A 31 -2.46 8.44 4.58
C THR A 31 -1.07 7.89 4.85
N THR A 32 -0.95 7.00 5.84
CA THR A 32 0.31 6.33 6.16
C THR A 32 0.13 4.82 6.02
N TRP A 33 0.95 4.18 5.20
CA TRP A 33 1.08 2.72 5.18
C TRP A 33 2.27 2.30 6.02
N THR A 34 2.00 1.39 6.95
CA THR A 34 2.96 0.84 7.90
C THR A 34 3.25 -0.61 7.57
N ILE A 35 4.30 -1.17 8.18
CA ILE A 35 4.64 -2.59 7.99
C ILE A 35 3.49 -3.53 8.41
N GLN A 36 2.57 -3.08 9.26
CA GLN A 36 1.36 -3.81 9.64
C GLN A 36 0.31 -3.88 8.51
N ASP A 37 0.35 -2.92 7.58
CA ASP A 37 -0.52 -2.87 6.40
C ASP A 37 0.06 -3.68 5.22
N SER A 38 1.33 -4.07 5.33
CA SER A 38 2.06 -4.82 4.31
C SER A 38 1.59 -6.29 4.25
N PRO A 39 1.40 -6.87 3.05
CA PRO A 39 1.47 -6.20 1.74
C PRO A 39 0.23 -5.35 1.43
N VAL A 40 0.45 -4.21 0.76
CA VAL A 40 -0.61 -3.36 0.19
C VAL A 40 -0.79 -3.70 -1.29
N TYR A 41 -2.02 -3.93 -1.74
CA TYR A 41 -2.31 -4.26 -3.13
C TYR A 41 -3.02 -3.09 -3.81
N ILE A 42 -2.46 -2.57 -4.89
CA ILE A 42 -3.09 -1.56 -5.74
C ILE A 42 -3.78 -2.28 -6.89
N TYR A 43 -5.09 -2.12 -7.00
CA TYR A 43 -5.89 -2.68 -8.10
C TYR A 43 -6.51 -1.55 -8.93
N GLY A 44 -6.07 -1.44 -10.19
CA GLY A 44 -6.38 -0.32 -11.08
C GLY A 44 -5.52 0.90 -10.78
N ASN A 45 -6.07 2.08 -11.11
CA ASN A 45 -5.34 3.34 -11.07
C ASN A 45 -5.74 4.14 -9.83
N ILE A 46 -4.75 4.45 -8.99
CA ILE A 46 -4.98 5.17 -7.74
C ILE A 46 -4.26 6.49 -7.79
N THR A 47 -4.98 7.57 -7.51
CA THR A 47 -4.42 8.93 -7.51
C THR A 47 -4.24 9.44 -6.08
N VAL A 48 -3.05 9.94 -5.76
CA VAL A 48 -2.82 10.79 -4.58
C VAL A 48 -3.04 12.24 -5.01
N LYS A 49 -4.05 12.90 -4.42
CA LYS A 49 -4.50 14.24 -4.87
C LYS A 49 -5.06 15.12 -3.77
N ASN A 50 -5.44 16.35 -4.13
CA ASN A 50 -6.00 17.39 -3.25
C ASN A 50 -5.03 17.83 -2.14
N GLY A 51 -3.75 17.91 -2.45
CA GLY A 51 -2.67 18.23 -1.51
C GLY A 51 -2.33 17.11 -0.52
N ALA A 52 -2.94 15.93 -0.66
CA ALA A 52 -2.73 14.80 0.24
C ALA A 52 -1.30 14.24 0.16
N THR A 53 -0.83 13.69 1.28
CA THR A 53 0.44 12.98 1.38
C THR A 53 0.22 11.50 1.65
N LEU A 54 0.69 10.64 0.75
CA LEU A 54 0.90 9.23 1.01
C LEU A 54 2.30 9.02 1.58
N THR A 55 2.37 8.59 2.84
CA THR A 55 3.62 8.18 3.49
C THR A 55 3.71 6.65 3.54
N ILE A 56 4.78 6.06 3.03
CA ILE A 56 5.02 4.62 3.04
C ILE A 56 6.24 4.35 3.91
N MET A 57 6.03 3.65 5.02
CA MET A 57 7.07 3.38 6.02
C MET A 57 7.97 2.21 5.61
N SER A 58 9.16 2.14 6.21
CA SER A 58 10.14 1.08 5.97
C SER A 58 9.56 -0.33 6.10
N GLY A 59 9.89 -1.21 5.14
CA GLY A 59 9.47 -2.61 5.12
C GLY A 59 8.08 -2.87 4.53
N VAL A 60 7.40 -1.85 4.02
CA VAL A 60 6.15 -2.03 3.28
C VAL A 60 6.43 -2.56 1.87
N GLU A 61 5.67 -3.58 1.48
CA GLU A 61 5.60 -4.10 0.12
C GLU A 61 4.30 -3.62 -0.54
N VAL A 62 4.42 -2.99 -1.71
CA VAL A 62 3.33 -2.49 -2.53
C VAL A 62 3.28 -3.32 -3.81
N TYR A 63 2.17 -4.01 -3.99
CA TYR A 63 1.92 -4.90 -5.12
C TYR A 63 0.92 -4.26 -6.08
N PHE A 64 1.36 -3.99 -7.29
CA PHE A 64 0.51 -3.50 -8.37
C PHE A 64 -0.07 -4.67 -9.15
N MET A 65 -1.38 -4.81 -9.13
CA MET A 65 -2.06 -5.91 -9.80
C MET A 65 -2.09 -5.71 -11.31
N LEU A 66 -2.00 -6.80 -12.09
CA LEU A 66 -2.25 -6.71 -13.52
C LEU A 66 -3.75 -6.50 -13.75
N VAL A 67 -4.10 -5.38 -14.38
CA VAL A 67 -5.45 -5.05 -14.82
C VAL A 67 -5.34 -4.65 -16.29
N GLU A 68 -6.05 -5.36 -17.16
CA GLU A 68 -6.07 -5.05 -18.59
C GLU A 68 -7.13 -3.99 -18.89
N GLY A 69 -6.79 -3.00 -19.72
CA GLY A 69 -7.76 -2.00 -20.19
C GLY A 69 -8.34 -1.11 -19.10
N ASP A 70 -7.58 -0.82 -18.04
CA ASP A 70 -7.98 0.05 -16.92
C ASP A 70 -7.96 1.56 -17.26
N GLY A 71 -7.47 1.90 -18.46
CA GLY A 71 -7.39 3.27 -18.95
C GLY A 71 -6.23 4.09 -18.34
N GLY A 72 -5.25 3.41 -17.73
CA GLY A 72 -4.02 4.01 -17.22
C GLY A 72 -3.06 4.46 -18.33
N PHE A 73 -1.92 5.00 -17.93
CA PHE A 73 -0.84 5.36 -18.86
C PHE A 73 -0.19 4.13 -19.50
N ARG A 74 -0.22 2.99 -18.80
CA ARG A 74 0.31 1.68 -19.21
C ARG A 74 -0.64 0.57 -18.74
N GLU A 75 -0.47 -0.64 -19.29
CA GLU A 75 -1.21 -1.81 -18.80
C GLU A 75 -0.76 -2.19 -17.39
N GLY A 76 -1.72 -2.53 -16.53
CA GLY A 76 -1.48 -2.84 -15.12
C GLY A 76 -1.66 -1.64 -14.19
N SER A 77 -1.95 -1.92 -12.92
CA SER A 77 -2.23 -0.91 -11.91
C SER A 77 -1.16 0.17 -11.80
N GLU A 78 -1.60 1.40 -11.48
CA GLU A 78 -0.76 2.58 -11.38
C GLU A 78 -0.96 3.33 -10.06
N LEU A 79 0.10 3.99 -9.61
CA LEU A 79 0.04 5.01 -8.56
C LEU A 79 0.35 6.36 -9.19
N TYR A 80 -0.65 7.20 -9.34
CA TYR A 80 -0.52 8.53 -9.93
C TYR A 80 -0.49 9.61 -8.84
N ILE A 81 0.50 10.50 -8.88
CA ILE A 81 0.60 11.64 -7.95
C ILE A 81 0.23 12.91 -8.72
N ALA A 82 -0.92 13.51 -8.39
CA ALA A 82 -1.48 14.68 -9.08
C ALA A 82 -2.03 15.67 -8.05
N ASP A 83 -1.44 16.87 -7.95
CA ASP A 83 -1.61 17.76 -6.79
C ASP A 83 -1.46 17.00 -5.45
N GLY A 84 -0.38 16.22 -5.31
CA GLY A 84 -0.18 15.33 -4.15
C GLY A 84 1.28 15.08 -3.82
N LYS A 85 1.51 14.24 -2.80
CA LYS A 85 2.85 13.85 -2.37
C LYS A 85 2.97 12.36 -2.10
N LEU A 86 4.08 11.76 -2.55
CA LEU A 86 4.52 10.43 -2.18
C LEU A 86 5.83 10.52 -1.39
N ILE A 87 5.83 10.00 -0.17
CA ILE A 87 7.01 9.93 0.70
C ILE A 87 7.22 8.47 1.10
N ALA A 88 8.19 7.79 0.49
CA ALA A 88 8.57 6.43 0.84
C ALA A 88 9.89 6.42 1.63
N GLU A 89 9.82 6.02 2.90
CA GLU A 89 10.91 6.08 3.87
C GLU A 89 11.43 4.68 4.20
N GLY A 90 12.03 4.03 3.20
CA GLY A 90 12.74 2.78 3.37
C GLY A 90 14.03 2.94 4.19
N THR A 91 14.59 1.82 4.62
CA THR A 91 15.95 1.75 5.17
C THR A 91 16.78 0.69 4.44
N GLN A 92 18.10 0.71 4.63
CA GLN A 92 18.98 -0.33 4.05
C GLN A 92 18.60 -1.76 4.49
N LEU A 93 18.07 -1.93 5.71
CA LEU A 93 17.66 -3.24 6.24
C LEU A 93 16.23 -3.61 5.87
N LEU A 94 15.36 -2.62 5.75
CA LEU A 94 13.93 -2.76 5.46
C LEU A 94 13.55 -1.75 4.37
N PRO A 95 13.84 -2.05 3.09
CA PRO A 95 13.46 -1.17 2.00
C PRO A 95 11.93 -1.10 1.85
N VAL A 96 11.44 -0.06 1.17
CA VAL A 96 10.08 -0.08 0.61
C VAL A 96 10.17 -0.75 -0.76
N ILE A 97 9.29 -1.72 -1.02
CA ILE A 97 9.30 -2.48 -2.28
C ILE A 97 8.06 -2.14 -3.08
N PHE A 98 8.24 -1.71 -4.32
CA PHE A 98 7.19 -1.56 -5.32
C PHE A 98 7.39 -2.68 -6.36
N THR A 99 6.36 -3.49 -6.61
CA THR A 99 6.49 -4.62 -7.54
C THR A 99 5.14 -5.10 -8.09
N SER A 100 5.14 -5.95 -9.11
CA SER A 100 3.92 -6.55 -9.67
C SER A 100 3.31 -7.62 -8.75
N GLY A 101 1.98 -7.65 -8.59
CA GLY A 101 1.19 -8.50 -7.69
C GLY A 101 0.64 -9.82 -8.23
N GLY A 102 1.14 -10.34 -9.36
CA GLY A 102 0.66 -11.61 -9.95
C GLY A 102 1.51 -12.84 -9.62
N ASP A 103 0.93 -14.04 -9.79
CA ASP A 103 1.64 -15.35 -9.68
C ASP A 103 2.84 -15.46 -10.62
N ILE A 104 2.85 -14.67 -11.70
CA ILE A 104 3.94 -14.59 -12.66
C ILE A 104 4.45 -13.14 -12.63
N ARG A 105 5.62 -12.94 -12.02
CA ARG A 105 6.40 -11.71 -12.19
C ARG A 105 6.85 -11.63 -13.65
N SER A 106 6.20 -10.80 -14.45
CA SER A 106 6.64 -10.49 -15.81
C SER A 106 7.16 -9.05 -15.87
N ASP A 107 8.18 -8.82 -16.70
CA ASP A 107 8.53 -7.45 -17.12
C ASP A 107 7.26 -6.79 -17.69
N GLY A 108 6.91 -5.62 -17.17
CA GLY A 108 5.65 -4.94 -17.52
C GLY A 108 4.40 -5.51 -16.84
N GLY A 109 4.53 -6.32 -15.77
CA GLY A 109 3.41 -6.83 -14.97
C GLY A 109 2.72 -5.78 -14.08
N TRP A 110 3.13 -4.52 -14.19
CA TRP A 110 2.48 -3.36 -13.57
C TRP A 110 2.72 -2.09 -14.40
N GLY A 111 1.84 -1.09 -14.25
CA GLY A 111 1.83 0.10 -15.10
C GLY A 111 2.98 1.05 -14.78
N CYS A 112 2.80 1.93 -13.79
CA CYS A 112 3.84 2.87 -13.35
C CYS A 112 3.53 3.55 -12.00
N ILE A 113 4.55 4.21 -11.45
CA ILE A 113 4.36 5.36 -10.57
C ILE A 113 4.51 6.60 -11.45
N ALA A 114 3.43 7.36 -11.63
CA ALA A 114 3.40 8.56 -12.45
C ALA A 114 3.28 9.81 -11.57
N VAL A 115 3.85 10.93 -12.02
CA VAL A 115 3.95 12.17 -11.24
C VAL A 115 3.67 13.37 -12.14
N GLU A 116 2.76 14.24 -11.72
CA GLU A 116 2.49 15.54 -12.36
C GLU A 116 3.59 16.56 -12.01
N ASP A 117 3.87 17.52 -12.92
CA ASP A 117 5.04 18.41 -12.90
C ASP A 117 5.27 19.19 -11.58
N ASP A 118 4.23 19.42 -10.76
CA ASP A 118 4.30 20.14 -9.47
C ASP A 118 4.11 19.24 -8.24
N SER A 119 3.95 17.93 -8.42
CA SER A 119 3.81 16.97 -7.32
C SER A 119 5.15 16.61 -6.69
N VAL A 120 5.13 16.19 -5.42
CA VAL A 120 6.37 15.87 -4.68
C VAL A 120 6.52 14.36 -4.52
N VAL A 121 7.67 13.81 -4.94
CA VAL A 121 8.02 12.41 -4.71
C VAL A 121 9.39 12.31 -4.05
N ASN A 122 9.44 11.67 -2.89
CA ASN A 122 10.67 11.34 -2.15
C ASN A 122 10.74 9.83 -1.94
N LEU A 123 11.80 9.19 -2.46
CA LEU A 123 11.99 7.74 -2.42
C LEU A 123 13.33 7.42 -1.76
N ASN A 124 13.29 7.09 -0.49
CA ASN A 124 14.45 6.69 0.30
C ASN A 124 14.51 5.17 0.42
N HIS A 125 15.66 4.57 0.05
CA HIS A 125 15.92 3.11 0.09
C HIS A 125 14.74 2.27 -0.46
N CYS A 126 14.26 2.62 -1.65
CA CYS A 126 13.19 1.92 -2.34
C CYS A 126 13.75 0.93 -3.37
N VAL A 127 13.01 -0.16 -3.61
CA VAL A 127 13.22 -1.09 -4.73
C VAL A 127 12.01 -0.97 -5.65
N ILE A 128 12.25 -0.74 -6.93
CA ILE A 128 11.24 -0.54 -8.00
C ILE A 128 11.61 -1.42 -9.19
#